data_AF-A0A2P6NAC5-F1
#
_entry.id   AF-A0A2P6NAC5-F1
#
_cell.length_a   1.000
_cell.length_b   1.000
_cell.length_c   1.000
_cell.angle_alpha   90.00
_cell.angle_beta   90.00
_cell.angle_gamma   90.00
#
_symmetry.space_group_name_H-M   'P 1'
#
loop_
_entity.id
_entity.type
_entity.pdbx_description
1 polymer ?
#
loop_
_entity_poly.entity_id
_entity_poly.type
_entity_poly.pdbx_seq_one_letter_code
_entity_poly.pdbx_strand_id
1 'polypeptide(L)'
;MSHGINSISKVEDTIEIKLVALSKHHYIRISPTATILELKTKTRESGWVAPGKNIRLIFGGKILSDTQTLSSSGIHNGSSVHCSVSDSVSVPVMQDPQEEIRGFNRLRTFGFNQSEIDHIRTQFHTHRLVNNGFLHANTNVEQQLSLEEEWINSEGLNANRDVQAEQPPIEETSTDTGDNEDIFKGLVMGFALGLVMLLWLPDRSLPFRMKLGIVAGLSASFLFGTMRLMSQ
;
A
#
# COMPACT_ATOMS: atom_id res chain seq x y z
N MET A 1 28.98 30.28 -51.61
CA MET A 1 28.51 31.03 -50.43
C MET A 1 27.17 30.40 -50.04
N SER A 2 27.17 29.26 -49.36
CA SER A 2 27.20 29.11 -47.89
C SER A 2 26.20 30.04 -47.22
N HIS A 3 25.11 29.49 -46.71
CA HIS A 3 24.23 29.94 -45.61
C HIS A 3 22.93 29.13 -45.77
N GLY A 4 22.42 28.36 -44.81
CA GLY A 4 22.85 27.97 -43.49
C GLY A 4 21.84 26.91 -43.09
N ILE A 5 22.33 25.73 -42.69
CA ILE A 5 21.50 24.64 -42.20
C ILE A 5 20.93 25.15 -40.86
N ASN A 6 19.65 25.55 -40.84
CA ASN A 6 18.93 25.80 -39.60
C ASN A 6 18.75 24.45 -38.91
N SER A 7 19.77 24.04 -38.16
CA SER A 7 19.66 23.07 -37.09
C SER A 7 18.73 23.65 -36.04
N ILE A 8 17.43 23.47 -36.24
CA ILE A 8 16.43 23.55 -35.17
C ILE A 8 16.80 22.44 -34.21
N SER A 9 17.61 22.78 -33.21
CA SER A 9 17.78 21.98 -32.01
C SER A 9 16.38 21.83 -31.41
N LYS A 10 15.73 20.72 -31.72
CA LYS A 10 14.52 20.27 -31.05
C LYS A 10 14.89 20.25 -29.57
N VAL A 11 14.43 21.25 -28.83
CA VAL A 11 14.50 21.23 -27.36
C VAL A 11 13.64 20.04 -27.01
N GLU A 12 14.28 18.89 -26.75
CA GLU A 12 13.55 17.74 -26.26
C GLU A 12 13.02 18.15 -24.90
N ASP A 13 11.71 18.41 -24.83
CA ASP A 13 11.01 18.61 -23.58
C ASP A 13 11.27 17.36 -22.75
N THR A 14 12.19 17.45 -21.81
CA THR A 14 12.55 16.36 -20.90
C THR A 14 11.90 16.64 -19.57
N ILE A 15 11.19 15.65 -19.05
CA ILE A 15 10.58 15.70 -17.74
C ILE A 15 11.48 14.99 -16.74
N GLU A 16 11.58 15.54 -15.53
CA GLU A 16 12.26 14.92 -14.40
C GLU A 16 11.25 14.14 -13.57
N ILE A 17 11.50 12.85 -13.37
CA ILE A 17 10.65 11.93 -12.62
C ILE A 17 11.40 11.47 -11.39
N LYS A 18 10.74 11.53 -10.23
CA LYS A 18 11.26 10.98 -8.98
C LYS A 18 10.82 9.54 -8.83
N LEU A 19 11.74 8.60 -8.99
CA LEU A 19 11.52 7.19 -8.63
C LEU A 19 11.69 7.03 -7.13
N VAL A 20 10.70 6.46 -6.45
CA VAL A 20 10.71 6.21 -5.01
C VAL A 20 10.67 4.72 -4.75
N ALA A 21 11.62 4.20 -3.98
CA ALA A 21 11.63 2.84 -3.43
C ALA A 21 11.55 2.89 -1.89
N LEU A 22 11.53 1.73 -1.23
CA LEU A 22 11.31 1.60 0.22
C LEU A 22 12.11 2.59 1.09
N SER A 23 13.39 2.78 0.80
CA SER A 23 14.29 3.66 1.59
C SER A 23 15.13 4.61 0.74
N LYS A 24 14.92 4.65 -0.58
CA LYS A 24 15.76 5.41 -1.50
C LYS A 24 14.92 6.04 -2.61
N HIS A 25 15.42 7.13 -3.17
CA HIS A 25 14.83 7.75 -4.35
C HIS A 25 15.91 8.08 -5.40
N HIS A 26 15.51 8.17 -6.65
CA HIS A 26 16.39 8.47 -7.78
C HIS A 26 15.66 9.32 -8.80
N TYR A 27 16.34 10.31 -9.38
CA TYR A 27 15.76 11.20 -10.39
C TYR A 27 16.18 10.75 -11.78
N ILE A 28 15.21 10.61 -12.67
CA ILE A 28 15.45 10.27 -14.08
C ILE A 28 14.85 11.34 -14.96
N ARG A 29 15.65 11.84 -15.92
CA ARG A 29 15.19 12.74 -16.97
C ARG A 29 14.85 11.95 -18.21
N ILE A 30 13.64 12.07 -18.74
CA ILE A 30 13.18 11.31 -19.91
C ILE A 30 12.14 12.13 -20.70
N SER A 31 11.97 11.85 -21.99
CA SER A 31 10.92 12.49 -22.79
C SER A 31 9.52 12.08 -22.28
N PRO A 32 8.53 12.99 -22.19
CA PRO A 32 7.15 12.65 -21.79
C PRO A 32 6.45 11.74 -22.81
N THR A 33 6.94 11.68 -24.05
CA THR A 33 6.43 10.75 -25.08
C THR A 33 7.05 9.37 -24.97
N ALA A 34 8.07 9.20 -24.13
CA ALA A 34 8.71 7.91 -23.93
C ALA A 34 7.74 6.91 -23.29
N THR A 35 8.00 5.65 -23.56
CA THR A 35 7.25 4.52 -23.01
C THR A 35 7.71 4.18 -21.60
N ILE A 36 6.85 3.47 -20.86
CA ILE A 36 7.22 2.90 -19.56
C ILE A 36 8.40 1.92 -19.71
N LEU A 37 8.47 1.19 -20.83
CA LEU A 37 9.60 0.32 -21.14
C LEU A 37 10.92 1.11 -21.21
N GLU A 38 10.94 2.24 -21.91
CA GLU A 38 12.12 3.11 -22.00
C GLU A 38 12.51 3.68 -20.63
N LEU A 39 11.54 4.06 -19.78
CA LEU A 39 11.83 4.48 -18.40
C LEU A 39 12.47 3.35 -17.59
N LYS A 40 11.96 2.11 -17.69
CA LYS A 40 12.54 0.93 -17.02
C LYS A 40 13.97 0.66 -17.49
N THR A 41 14.20 0.74 -18.81
CA THR A 41 15.54 0.58 -19.39
C THR A 41 16.50 1.64 -18.86
N LYS A 42 16.09 2.92 -18.89
CA LYS A 42 16.91 4.03 -18.38
C LYS A 42 17.22 3.91 -16.89
N THR A 43 16.28 3.39 -16.12
CA THR A 43 16.45 3.07 -14.69
C THR A 43 17.49 1.97 -14.44
N ARG A 44 17.55 0.98 -15.34
CA ARG A 44 18.55 -0.09 -15.29
C ARG A 44 19.93 0.42 -15.71
N GLU A 45 19.98 1.23 -16.77
CA GLU A 45 21.21 1.84 -17.28
C GLU A 45 21.84 2.82 -16.28
N SER A 46 21.03 3.50 -15.45
CA SER A 46 21.55 4.39 -14.41
C SER A 46 22.24 3.64 -13.25
N GLY A 47 22.19 2.30 -13.23
CA GLY A 47 22.79 1.47 -12.18
C GLY A 47 22.03 1.51 -10.85
N TRP A 48 20.84 2.15 -10.80
CA TRP A 48 20.05 2.22 -9.57
C TRP A 48 19.39 0.88 -9.20
N VAL A 49 19.16 0.02 -10.20
CA VAL A 49 18.61 -1.33 -10.06
C VAL A 49 19.65 -2.35 -10.54
N ALA A 50 19.86 -3.40 -9.73
CA ALA A 50 20.78 -4.48 -10.07
C ALA A 50 20.36 -5.22 -11.36
N PRO A 51 21.32 -5.74 -12.15
CA PRO A 51 21.02 -6.53 -13.34
C PRO A 51 20.26 -7.80 -12.96
N GLY A 52 19.38 -8.28 -13.86
CA GLY A 52 18.57 -9.48 -13.61
C GLY A 52 17.45 -9.28 -12.56
N LYS A 53 17.00 -8.04 -12.36
CA LYS A 53 15.81 -7.75 -11.55
C LYS A 53 14.67 -7.21 -12.41
N ASN A 54 13.45 -7.59 -12.05
CA ASN A 54 12.23 -7.04 -12.62
C ASN A 54 11.91 -5.69 -11.97
N ILE A 55 11.50 -4.71 -12.78
CA ILE A 55 11.12 -3.37 -12.33
C ILE A 55 9.63 -3.20 -12.57
N ARG A 56 8.87 -2.96 -11.51
CA ARG A 56 7.47 -2.53 -11.60
C ARG A 56 7.37 -1.08 -11.17
N LEU A 57 6.70 -0.29 -12.02
CA LEU A 57 6.45 1.12 -11.78
C LEU A 57 4.97 1.27 -11.44
N ILE A 58 4.69 1.96 -10.34
CA ILE A 58 3.35 2.15 -9.79
C ILE A 58 3.10 3.66 -9.66
N PHE A 59 2.01 4.12 -10.25
CA PHE A 59 1.59 5.52 -10.20
C PHE A 59 0.07 5.60 -10.06
N GLY A 60 -0.43 6.45 -9.15
CA GLY A 60 -1.87 6.59 -8.90
C GLY A 60 -2.57 5.29 -8.51
N GLY A 61 -1.90 4.40 -7.76
CA GLY A 61 -2.42 3.08 -7.38
C GLY A 61 -2.44 2.04 -8.51
N LYS A 62 -1.99 2.39 -9.73
CA LYS A 62 -1.95 1.48 -10.87
C LYS A 62 -0.53 1.06 -11.22
N ILE A 63 -0.34 -0.25 -11.47
CA ILE A 63 0.89 -0.76 -12.08
C ILE A 63 0.92 -0.34 -13.55
N LEU A 64 1.99 0.35 -13.94
CA LEU A 64 2.19 0.87 -15.28
C LEU A 64 2.62 -0.23 -16.25
N SER A 65 1.97 -0.26 -17.41
CA SER A 65 2.23 -1.22 -18.48
C SER A 65 3.33 -0.74 -19.42
N ASP A 66 4.16 -1.66 -19.92
CA ASP A 66 5.33 -1.34 -20.77
C ASP A 66 4.96 -0.64 -22.08
N THR A 67 3.73 -0.86 -22.57
CA THR A 67 3.19 -0.29 -23.81
C THR A 67 2.65 1.14 -23.63
N GLN A 68 2.47 1.61 -22.40
CA GLN A 68 1.92 2.94 -22.12
C GLN A 68 3.02 4.01 -22.24
N THR A 69 2.64 5.23 -22.60
CA THR A 69 3.55 6.40 -22.53
C THR A 69 3.47 7.06 -21.17
N LEU A 70 4.50 7.83 -20.80
CA LEU A 70 4.51 8.59 -19.54
C LEU A 70 3.36 9.61 -19.52
N SER A 71 3.17 10.34 -20.61
CA SER A 71 2.05 11.29 -20.76
C SER A 71 0.68 10.64 -20.62
N SER A 72 0.44 9.49 -21.28
CA SER A 72 -0.85 8.77 -21.18
C SER A 72 -1.07 8.12 -19.81
N SER A 73 -0.02 7.97 -19.00
CA SER A 73 -0.11 7.51 -17.61
C SER A 73 -0.39 8.65 -16.62
N GLY A 74 -0.51 9.89 -17.09
CA GLY A 74 -0.65 11.07 -16.24
C GLY A 74 0.65 11.49 -15.54
N ILE A 75 1.81 11.02 -16.03
CA ILE A 75 3.12 11.33 -15.46
C ILE A 75 3.64 12.62 -16.10
N HIS A 76 3.86 13.61 -15.26
CA HIS A 76 4.36 14.95 -15.62
C HIS A 76 5.69 15.25 -14.93
N ASN A 77 6.30 16.40 -15.27
CA ASN A 77 7.50 16.88 -14.60
C ASN A 77 7.29 16.99 -13.08
N GLY A 78 8.21 16.43 -12.30
CA GLY A 78 8.15 16.38 -10.83
C GLY A 78 7.28 15.26 -10.26
N SER A 79 6.69 14.40 -11.10
CA SER A 79 5.87 13.28 -10.61
C SER A 79 6.69 12.28 -9.81
N SER A 80 6.09 11.75 -8.75
CA SER A 80 6.67 10.68 -7.93
C SER A 80 6.09 9.33 -8.35
N VAL A 81 6.94 8.45 -8.88
CA VAL A 81 6.56 7.10 -9.31
C VAL A 81 7.17 6.10 -8.35
N HIS A 82 6.35 5.22 -7.80
CA HIS A 82 6.85 4.16 -6.93
C HIS A 82 7.47 3.05 -7.77
N CYS A 83 8.67 2.62 -7.39
CA CYS A 83 9.42 1.57 -8.07
C CYS A 83 9.65 0.41 -7.12
N SER A 84 9.07 -0.75 -7.43
CA SER A 84 9.39 -2.01 -6.75
C SER A 84 10.31 -2.85 -7.63
N VAL A 85 11.34 -3.42 -7.01
CA VAL A 85 12.32 -4.27 -7.67
C VAL A 85 12.16 -5.68 -7.13
N SER A 86 12.04 -6.64 -8.03
CA SER A 86 11.84 -8.06 -7.68
C SER A 86 12.83 -8.95 -8.42
N ASP A 87 13.11 -10.10 -7.83
CA ASP A 87 14.03 -11.07 -8.43
C ASP A 87 13.38 -11.72 -9.64
N SER A 88 14.00 -11.63 -10.82
CA SER A 88 13.53 -12.38 -11.98
C SER A 88 13.95 -13.84 -11.81
N VAL A 89 13.08 -14.66 -11.25
CA VAL A 89 13.26 -16.10 -11.27
C VAL A 89 12.86 -16.59 -12.66
N SER A 90 13.77 -17.27 -13.36
CA SER A 90 13.46 -17.99 -14.58
C SER A 90 12.36 -19.01 -14.28
N VAL A 91 11.16 -18.75 -14.78
CA VAL A 91 10.01 -19.63 -14.60
C VAL A 91 10.34 -20.97 -15.29
N PRO A 92 10.32 -22.11 -14.59
CA PRO A 92 10.32 -23.41 -15.27
C PRO A 92 9.06 -23.45 -16.13
N VAL A 93 9.21 -23.65 -17.45
CA VAL A 93 8.11 -23.76 -18.40
C VAL A 93 7.15 -24.83 -17.89
N MET A 94 6.01 -24.41 -17.36
CA MET A 94 4.94 -25.32 -16.95
C MET A 94 4.15 -25.72 -18.20
N GLN A 95 3.73 -26.98 -18.24
CA GLN A 95 3.25 -27.67 -19.44
C GLN A 95 1.93 -27.11 -20.03
N ASP A 96 1.23 -26.22 -19.31
CA ASP A 96 -0.06 -25.67 -19.72
C ASP A 96 -0.10 -24.12 -19.60
N PRO A 97 -0.18 -23.38 -20.72
CA PRO A 97 -0.33 -21.93 -20.74
C PRO A 97 -1.60 -21.39 -20.07
N GLN A 98 -2.65 -22.21 -19.89
CA GLN A 98 -3.92 -21.76 -19.29
C GLN A 98 -3.88 -21.71 -17.76
N GLU A 99 -3.03 -22.49 -17.10
CA GLU A 99 -2.83 -22.42 -15.65
C GLU A 99 -2.08 -21.15 -15.21
N GLU A 100 -1.35 -20.51 -16.14
CA GLU A 100 -0.56 -19.30 -15.87
C GLU A 100 -1.42 -18.04 -15.68
N ILE A 101 -2.64 -18.02 -16.23
CA ILE A 101 -3.47 -16.79 -16.33
C ILE A 101 -4.61 -16.76 -15.30
N ARG A 102 -4.76 -17.78 -14.44
CA ARG A 102 -5.84 -17.83 -13.44
C ARG A 102 -5.38 -17.51 -12.01
N GLY A 103 -6.30 -16.98 -11.20
CA GLY A 103 -6.05 -16.63 -9.80
C GLY A 103 -4.84 -15.71 -9.62
N PHE A 104 -3.99 -15.99 -8.63
CA PHE A 104 -2.77 -15.22 -8.40
C PHE A 104 -1.66 -15.44 -9.42
N ASN A 105 -1.71 -16.53 -10.20
CA ASN A 105 -0.69 -16.78 -11.21
C ASN A 105 -0.66 -15.68 -12.28
N ARG A 106 -1.81 -15.06 -12.57
CA ARG A 106 -1.89 -13.93 -13.51
C ARG A 106 -1.03 -12.73 -13.11
N LEU A 107 -0.67 -12.60 -11.83
CA LEU A 107 0.21 -11.54 -11.35
C LEU A 107 1.61 -11.62 -11.99
N ARG A 108 2.01 -12.79 -12.50
CA ARG A 108 3.25 -12.93 -13.30
C ARG A 108 3.28 -12.02 -14.52
N THR A 109 2.13 -11.76 -15.15
CA THR A 109 2.03 -10.83 -16.29
C THR A 109 2.37 -9.38 -15.91
N PHE A 110 2.21 -9.03 -14.63
CA PHE A 110 2.59 -7.75 -14.06
C PHE A 110 4.02 -7.73 -13.51
N GLY A 111 4.78 -8.80 -13.72
CA GLY A 111 6.17 -8.92 -13.26
C GLY A 111 6.31 -9.38 -11.81
N PHE A 112 5.29 -9.99 -11.21
CA PHE A 112 5.42 -10.68 -9.91
C PHE A 112 6.18 -11.99 -10.06
N ASN A 113 7.09 -12.25 -9.12
CA ASN A 113 7.82 -13.51 -9.08
C ASN A 113 7.00 -14.60 -8.34
N GLN A 114 7.43 -15.85 -8.44
CA GLN A 114 6.69 -16.96 -7.84
C GLN A 114 6.64 -16.88 -6.30
N SER A 115 7.73 -16.48 -5.65
CA SER A 115 7.76 -16.39 -4.19
C SER A 115 6.89 -15.26 -3.64
N GLU A 116 6.78 -14.15 -4.36
CA GLU A 116 5.85 -13.05 -4.09
C GLU A 116 4.41 -13.51 -4.24
N ILE A 117 4.11 -14.27 -5.31
CA ILE A 117 2.78 -14.86 -5.52
C ILE A 117 2.45 -15.85 -4.41
N ASP A 118 3.39 -16.68 -4.00
CA ASP A 118 3.20 -17.62 -2.89
C ASP A 118 3.00 -16.89 -1.56
N HIS A 119 3.66 -15.75 -1.37
CA HIS A 119 3.43 -14.90 -0.21
C HIS A 119 2.03 -14.29 -0.22
N ILE A 120 1.58 -13.74 -1.35
CA ILE A 120 0.22 -13.21 -1.54
C ILE A 120 -0.81 -14.31 -1.28
N ARG A 121 -0.60 -15.50 -1.84
CA ARG A 121 -1.45 -16.67 -1.60
C ARG A 121 -1.51 -17.04 -0.12
N THR A 122 -0.36 -17.03 0.57
CA THR A 122 -0.28 -17.32 2.01
C THR A 122 -1.01 -16.26 2.83
N GLN A 123 -0.86 -14.98 2.51
CA GLN A 123 -1.58 -13.88 3.16
C GLN A 123 -3.09 -14.01 2.95
N PHE A 124 -3.54 -14.33 1.74
CA PHE A 124 -4.94 -14.58 1.42
C PHE A 124 -5.52 -15.73 2.26
N HIS A 125 -4.83 -16.87 2.31
CA HIS A 125 -5.28 -17.99 3.14
C HIS A 125 -5.29 -17.66 4.63
N THR A 126 -4.29 -16.91 5.10
CA THR A 126 -4.22 -16.48 6.50
C THR A 126 -5.37 -15.55 6.85
N HIS A 127 -5.61 -14.53 6.04
CA HIS A 127 -6.72 -13.58 6.21
C HIS A 127 -8.07 -14.30 6.22
N ARG A 128 -8.25 -15.28 5.33
CA ARG A 128 -9.45 -16.11 5.27
C ARG A 128 -9.65 -16.98 6.50
N LEU A 129 -8.59 -17.58 7.05
CA LEU A 129 -8.68 -18.39 8.27
C LEU A 129 -9.09 -17.55 9.48
N VAL A 130 -8.59 -16.31 9.55
CA VAL A 130 -8.93 -15.37 10.62
C VAL A 130 -10.37 -14.88 10.51
N ASN A 131 -10.82 -14.48 9.31
CA ASN A 131 -12.16 -13.92 9.13
C ASN A 131 -13.28 -14.96 9.02
N ASN A 132 -13.04 -16.09 8.33
CA ASN A 132 -14.09 -17.06 8.01
C ASN A 132 -14.00 -18.36 8.84
N GLY A 133 -13.02 -18.46 9.75
CA GLY A 133 -12.82 -19.62 10.62
C GLY A 133 -12.26 -20.87 9.91
N PHE A 134 -11.71 -21.79 10.71
CA PHE A 134 -10.95 -22.99 10.30
C PHE A 134 -11.76 -24.06 9.50
N LEU A 135 -13.03 -23.84 9.17
CA LEU A 135 -13.93 -24.91 8.70
C LEU A 135 -13.81 -25.27 7.20
N HIS A 136 -13.03 -24.54 6.40
CA HIS A 136 -12.90 -24.77 4.95
C HIS A 136 -11.48 -25.20 4.55
N ALA A 137 -10.98 -26.29 5.14
CA ALA A 137 -9.71 -26.92 4.74
C ALA A 137 -9.85 -27.85 3.51
N ASN A 138 -11.08 -28.08 3.01
CA ASN A 138 -11.35 -29.00 1.90
C ASN A 138 -12.08 -28.29 0.75
N THR A 139 -11.50 -27.22 0.22
CA THR A 139 -11.96 -26.55 -1.01
C THR A 139 -11.26 -27.17 -2.21
N ASN A 140 -12.02 -27.53 -3.25
CA ASN A 140 -11.46 -27.97 -4.54
C ASN A 140 -10.52 -26.88 -5.11
N VAL A 141 -9.51 -27.29 -5.89
CA VAL A 141 -8.55 -26.37 -6.54
C VAL A 141 -9.28 -25.27 -7.33
N GLU A 142 -10.37 -25.61 -8.01
CA GLU A 142 -11.17 -24.66 -8.80
C GLU A 142 -11.96 -23.66 -7.93
N GLN A 143 -12.42 -24.09 -6.75
CA GLN A 143 -13.02 -23.17 -5.77
C GLN A 143 -11.96 -22.22 -5.21
N GLN A 144 -10.75 -22.71 -4.96
CA GLN A 144 -9.66 -21.84 -4.51
C GLN A 144 -9.33 -20.78 -5.57
N LEU A 145 -9.21 -21.17 -6.85
CA LEU A 145 -8.90 -20.24 -7.95
C LEU A 145 -9.96 -19.15 -8.12
N SER A 146 -11.25 -19.51 -8.08
CA SER A 146 -12.34 -18.52 -8.17
C SER A 146 -12.30 -17.52 -7.01
N LEU A 147 -11.97 -17.98 -5.81
CA LEU A 147 -11.83 -17.11 -4.63
C LEU A 147 -10.59 -16.21 -4.71
N GLU A 148 -9.49 -16.68 -5.30
CA GLU A 148 -8.34 -15.83 -5.64
C GLU A 148 -8.76 -14.75 -6.66
N GLU A 149 -9.55 -15.09 -7.67
CA GLU A 149 -10.04 -14.13 -8.68
C GLU A 149 -10.96 -13.06 -8.07
N GLU A 150 -11.91 -13.45 -7.22
CA GLU A 150 -12.77 -12.52 -6.49
C GLU A 150 -11.96 -11.57 -5.60
N TRP A 151 -10.91 -12.07 -4.93
CA TRP A 151 -10.05 -11.22 -4.10
C TRP A 151 -9.30 -10.19 -4.94
N ILE A 152 -8.76 -10.60 -6.10
CA ILE A 152 -8.09 -9.64 -6.99
C ILE A 152 -9.08 -8.60 -7.56
N ASN A 153 -10.31 -9.02 -7.89
CA ASN A 153 -11.32 -8.11 -8.43
C ASN A 153 -11.90 -7.17 -7.35
N SER A 154 -12.02 -7.64 -6.10
CA SER A 154 -12.54 -6.86 -4.97
C SER A 154 -11.54 -5.84 -4.43
N GLU A 155 -10.25 -6.18 -4.39
CA GLU A 155 -9.18 -5.21 -4.12
C GLU A 155 -8.95 -4.26 -5.31
N GLY A 156 -9.16 -4.73 -6.55
CA GLY A 156 -8.91 -3.98 -7.79
C GLY A 156 -9.94 -2.92 -8.19
N LEU A 157 -11.06 -2.79 -7.47
CA LEU A 157 -12.14 -1.84 -7.78
C LEU A 157 -12.51 -0.90 -6.61
N ASN A 158 -11.86 -1.04 -5.44
CA ASN A 158 -12.08 -0.17 -4.29
C ASN A 158 -11.08 1.00 -4.18
N ALA A 159 -10.27 1.27 -5.21
CA ALA A 159 -9.45 2.48 -5.28
C ALA A 159 -10.24 3.76 -5.69
N ASN A 160 -11.56 3.66 -5.85
CA ASN A 160 -12.44 4.75 -6.29
C ASN A 160 -13.64 4.99 -5.36
N ARG A 161 -13.65 4.45 -4.13
CA ARG A 161 -14.77 4.61 -3.19
C ARG A 161 -14.64 5.78 -2.21
N ASP A 162 -13.88 6.82 -2.57
CA ASP A 162 -13.85 8.12 -1.87
C ASP A 162 -14.36 9.29 -2.72
N VAL A 163 -14.97 9.03 -3.88
CA VAL A 163 -15.69 10.06 -4.63
C VAL A 163 -17.14 9.61 -4.77
N GLN A 164 -18.01 10.32 -4.04
CA GLN A 164 -19.47 10.37 -4.22
C GLN A 164 -20.30 9.29 -3.53
N ALA A 165 -20.42 9.40 -2.20
CA ALA A 165 -21.67 9.11 -1.52
C ALA A 165 -22.13 10.38 -0.80
N GLU A 166 -23.37 10.76 -1.04
CA GLU A 166 -24.04 11.99 -0.64
C GLU A 166 -23.85 12.34 0.85
N GLN A 167 -23.52 13.61 1.09
CA GLN A 167 -23.54 14.26 2.39
C GLN A 167 -24.96 14.27 2.98
N PRO A 168 -25.15 13.95 4.26
CA PRO A 168 -25.88 14.81 5.15
C PRO A 168 -24.92 15.85 5.75
N PRO A 169 -25.34 17.12 5.92
CA PRO A 169 -24.51 18.11 6.61
C PRO A 169 -24.38 17.67 8.07
N ILE A 170 -23.23 17.85 8.73
CA ILE A 170 -22.90 18.93 9.68
C ILE A 170 -21.44 18.74 10.16
N GLU A 171 -20.70 19.85 10.22
CA GLU A 171 -19.51 20.15 11.02
C GLU A 171 -18.18 19.45 10.69
N GLU A 172 -17.34 20.25 10.03
CA GLU A 172 -15.89 20.10 9.93
C GLU A 172 -15.26 19.91 11.31
N THR A 173 -14.65 18.74 11.53
CA THR A 173 -13.41 18.65 12.31
C THR A 173 -12.57 17.55 11.68
N SER A 174 -11.62 17.99 10.86
CA SER A 174 -10.54 17.19 10.33
C SER A 174 -9.64 16.68 11.46
N THR A 175 -9.66 15.38 11.73
CA THR A 175 -8.51 14.69 12.32
C THR A 175 -8.38 13.29 11.72
N ASP A 176 -7.63 13.25 10.63
CA ASP A 176 -6.87 12.08 10.20
C ASP A 176 -5.94 11.65 11.34
N THR A 177 -6.22 10.56 12.07
CA THR A 177 -5.26 9.74 12.86
C THR A 177 -5.97 8.51 13.44
N GLY A 178 -6.23 7.51 12.59
CA GLY A 178 -6.60 6.17 13.04
C GLY A 178 -5.38 5.42 13.59
N ASP A 179 -5.10 5.58 14.89
CA ASP A 179 -4.41 4.58 15.75
C ASP A 179 -4.36 5.04 17.23
N ASN A 180 -4.51 6.36 17.47
CA ASN A 180 -4.42 6.96 18.81
C ASN A 180 -5.79 7.23 19.46
N GLU A 181 -6.88 7.12 18.71
CA GLU A 181 -8.22 7.34 19.23
C GLU A 181 -8.61 6.34 20.32
N ASP A 182 -8.16 5.09 20.23
CA ASP A 182 -8.46 4.07 21.23
C ASP A 182 -7.79 4.35 22.58
N ILE A 183 -6.59 4.94 22.54
CA ILE A 183 -5.84 5.36 23.73
C ILE A 183 -6.49 6.59 24.35
N PHE A 184 -6.89 7.57 23.51
CA PHE A 184 -7.57 8.78 23.97
C PHE A 184 -8.96 8.47 24.54
N LYS A 185 -9.74 7.61 23.88
CA LYS A 185 -11.04 7.14 24.37
C LYS A 185 -10.90 6.36 25.68
N GLY A 186 -9.86 5.52 25.81
CA GLY A 186 -9.53 4.84 27.07
C GLY A 186 -9.13 5.78 28.20
N LEU A 187 -8.37 6.85 27.91
CA LEU A 187 -8.01 7.90 28.85
C LEU A 187 -9.26 8.66 29.35
N VAL A 188 -10.14 9.07 28.43
CA VAL A 188 -11.37 9.80 28.73
C VAL A 188 -12.35 8.93 29.52
N MET A 189 -12.50 7.66 29.14
CA MET A 189 -13.31 6.68 29.90
C MET A 189 -12.73 6.39 31.29
N GLY A 190 -11.41 6.31 31.43
CA GLY A 190 -10.74 6.11 32.72
C GLY A 190 -10.87 7.31 33.67
N PHE A 191 -10.86 8.53 33.13
CA PHE A 191 -11.05 9.76 33.90
C PHE A 191 -12.51 9.96 34.32
N ALA A 192 -13.47 9.68 33.43
CA ALA A 192 -14.89 9.91 33.69
C ALA A 192 -15.56 8.85 34.59
N LEU A 193 -15.09 7.59 34.56
CA LEU A 193 -15.72 6.47 35.27
C LEU A 193 -14.91 5.94 36.47
N GLY A 194 -13.71 6.47 36.72
CA GLY A 194 -12.94 6.29 37.94
C GLY A 194 -12.82 4.83 38.44
N LEU A 195 -12.85 4.64 39.77
CA LEU A 195 -12.67 3.35 40.47
C LEU A 195 -13.68 2.26 40.08
N VAL A 196 -14.79 2.59 39.39
CA VAL A 196 -15.82 1.63 38.96
C VAL A 196 -15.29 0.69 37.88
N MET A 197 -14.35 1.14 37.04
CA MET A 197 -13.71 0.31 36.00
C MET A 197 -12.71 -0.72 36.56
N LEU A 198 -12.27 -0.56 37.81
CA LEU A 198 -11.36 -1.50 38.46
C LEU A 198 -12.03 -2.84 38.81
N LEU A 199 -13.36 -2.86 38.87
CA LEU A 199 -14.18 -4.05 39.10
C LEU A 199 -14.34 -4.95 37.85
N TRP A 200 -14.05 -4.41 36.65
CA TRP A 200 -14.08 -5.17 35.39
C TRP A 200 -12.67 -5.56 34.87
N LEU A 201 -11.60 -5.21 35.60
CA LEU A 201 -10.23 -5.61 35.30
C LEU A 201 -9.95 -7.13 35.32
N PRO A 202 -10.68 -7.98 36.08
CA PRO A 202 -10.47 -9.43 36.05
C PRO A 202 -10.89 -10.09 34.74
N ASP A 203 -11.70 -9.42 33.92
CA ASP A 203 -12.21 -10.01 32.68
C ASP A 203 -11.13 -9.97 31.57
N ARG A 204 -10.89 -11.12 30.93
CA ARG A 204 -9.79 -11.32 29.97
C ARG A 204 -10.08 -10.78 28.57
N SER A 205 -11.22 -10.12 28.36
CA SER A 205 -11.71 -9.68 27.06
C SER A 205 -11.09 -8.37 26.54
N LEU A 206 -10.36 -7.61 27.37
CA LEU A 206 -9.83 -6.30 26.97
C LEU A 206 -8.35 -6.36 26.53
N PRO A 207 -8.00 -5.85 25.32
CA PRO A 207 -6.64 -5.88 24.79
C PRO A 207 -5.67 -5.07 25.65
N PHE A 208 -4.42 -5.54 25.74
CA PHE A 208 -3.38 -5.00 26.62
C PHE A 208 -3.16 -3.48 26.49
N ARG A 209 -3.34 -2.93 25.27
CA ARG A 209 -3.17 -1.49 24.97
C ARG A 209 -4.23 -0.61 25.65
N MET A 210 -5.47 -1.10 25.78
CA MET A 210 -6.57 -0.38 26.43
C MET A 210 -6.40 -0.33 27.95
N LYS A 211 -5.81 -1.39 28.54
CA LYS A 211 -5.47 -1.44 29.97
C LYS A 211 -4.43 -0.39 30.33
N LEU A 212 -3.47 -0.11 29.44
CA LEU A 212 -2.45 0.90 29.65
C LEU A 212 -3.05 2.33 29.74
N GLY A 213 -4.05 2.63 28.89
CA GLY A 213 -4.78 3.89 28.93
C GLY A 213 -5.58 4.11 30.21
N ILE A 214 -6.22 3.06 30.73
CA ILE A 214 -6.97 3.11 32.01
C ILE A 214 -6.03 3.38 33.19
N VAL A 215 -4.87 2.71 33.23
CA VAL A 215 -3.86 2.93 34.29
C VAL A 215 -3.29 4.34 34.23
N ALA A 216 -3.01 4.86 33.03
CA ALA A 216 -2.53 6.22 32.84
C ALA A 216 -3.56 7.29 33.25
N GLY A 217 -4.85 7.07 32.98
CA GLY A 217 -5.92 7.97 33.42
C GLY A 217 -6.11 8.01 34.95
N LEU A 218 -5.99 6.85 35.61
CA LEU A 218 -6.06 6.75 37.07
C LEU A 218 -4.85 7.39 37.76
N SER A 219 -3.65 7.24 37.19
CA SER A 219 -2.44 7.86 37.75
C SER A 219 -2.48 9.39 37.66
N ALA A 220 -2.96 9.94 36.54
CA ALA A 220 -3.15 11.38 36.37
C ALA A 220 -4.18 11.95 37.37
N SER A 221 -5.29 11.22 37.61
CA SER A 221 -6.32 11.61 38.58
C SER A 221 -5.80 11.57 40.02
N PHE A 222 -4.95 10.60 40.36
CA PHE A 222 -4.30 10.51 41.67
C PHE A 222 -3.30 11.66 41.88
N LEU A 223 -2.47 11.98 40.87
CA LEU A 223 -1.53 13.11 40.93
C LEU A 223 -2.24 14.44 41.15
N PHE A 224 -3.34 14.70 40.45
CA PHE A 224 -4.10 15.93 40.62
C PHE A 224 -4.78 16.01 42.00
N GLY A 225 -5.25 14.88 42.52
CA GLY A 225 -5.83 14.79 43.86
C GLY A 225 -4.81 15.04 44.98
N THR A 226 -3.62 14.46 44.91
CA THR A 226 -2.56 14.66 45.91
C THR A 226 -1.99 16.07 45.87
N MET A 227 -1.87 16.66 44.66
CA MET A 227 -1.38 18.03 44.48
C MET A 227 -2.37 19.07 45.04
N ARG A 228 -3.68 18.81 44.95
CA ARG A 228 -4.71 19.66 45.58
C ARG A 228 -4.73 19.53 47.11
N LEU A 229 -4.41 18.35 47.64
CA LEU A 229 -4.34 18.11 49.08
C LEU A 229 -3.09 18.76 49.72
N MET A 230 -1.97 18.84 48.99
CA MET A 230 -0.75 19.55 49.42
C MET A 230 -0.84 21.07 49.30
N SER A 231 -1.86 21.59 48.60
CA SER A 231 -2.05 23.03 48.37
C SER A 231 -3.05 23.68 49.34
N GLN A 232 -3.64 22.93 50.27
CA GLN A 232 -4.37 23.45 51.44
C GLN A 232 -3.53 23.29 52.70
#